data_AF-A0A547NPQ9-F1
#
_entry.id   AF-A0A547NPQ9-F1
#
_cell.length_a   1.000
_cell.length_b   1.000
_cell.length_c   1.000
_cell.angle_alpha   90.00
_cell.angle_beta   90.00
_cell.angle_gamma   90.00
#
_symmetry.space_group_name_H-M   'P 1'
#
loop_
_entity.id
_entity.type
_entity.pdbx_description
1 polymer ?
#
loop_
_entity_poly.entity_id
_entity_poly.type
_entity_poly.pdbx_seq_one_letter_code
_entity_poly.pdbx_strand_id
1 'polypeptide(L)'
;MGMEGLQNLAEPALREGWRRVRLWLLASLVIMAICLFMMLSQPAHAATCVPLQPMLDQLVKRYHEFIVVTGNAGDQHMIVTMSDAGTFTVLLSDGKQACIILAGEKAALDNGI
;
A
#
# COMPACT_ATOMS: atom_id res chain seq x y z
N MET A 1 18.17 -24.35 65.31
CA MET A 1 18.87 -24.75 64.07
C MET A 1 17.82 -24.99 62.99
N GLY A 2 17.88 -24.27 61.86
CA GLY A 2 17.27 -24.78 60.61
C GLY A 2 16.23 -23.93 59.86
N MET A 3 16.27 -22.60 59.84
CA MET A 3 15.43 -21.82 58.88
C MET A 3 16.16 -20.75 58.05
N GLU A 4 17.48 -20.57 58.20
CA GLU A 4 18.25 -19.54 57.49
C GLU A 4 18.65 -19.95 56.05
N GLY A 5 18.51 -21.23 55.69
CA GLY A 5 18.88 -21.76 54.37
C GLY A 5 17.85 -21.50 53.25
N LEU A 6 16.57 -21.25 53.59
CA LEU A 6 15.52 -21.06 52.58
C LEU A 6 15.42 -19.62 52.06
N GLN A 7 15.87 -18.64 52.83
CA GLN A 7 15.86 -17.22 52.40
C GLN A 7 16.88 -16.96 51.28
N ASN A 8 18.04 -17.59 51.33
CA ASN A 8 19.11 -17.43 50.33
C ASN A 8 18.79 -18.08 48.96
N LEU A 9 17.82 -18.98 48.88
CA LEU A 9 17.41 -19.64 47.62
C LEU A 9 16.30 -18.86 46.88
N ALA A 10 15.56 -17.98 47.56
CA ALA A 10 14.45 -17.22 46.97
C ALA A 10 14.92 -16.00 46.17
N GLU A 11 16.03 -15.37 46.58
CA GLU A 11 16.58 -14.17 45.93
C GLU A 11 17.03 -14.37 44.46
N PRO A 12 17.72 -15.46 44.06
CA PRO A 12 18.08 -15.66 42.66
C PRO A 12 16.85 -15.96 41.77
N ALA A 13 15.88 -16.72 42.29
CA ALA A 13 14.66 -17.09 41.56
C ALA A 13 13.77 -15.87 41.26
N LEU A 14 13.62 -14.95 42.23
CA LEU A 14 12.87 -13.70 42.04
C LEU A 14 13.56 -12.76 41.04
N ARG A 15 14.89 -12.74 41.02
CA ARG A 15 15.69 -11.89 40.12
C ARG A 15 15.58 -12.34 38.66
N GLU A 16 15.56 -13.64 38.41
CA GLU A 16 15.31 -14.19 37.06
C GLU A 16 13.87 -13.99 36.60
N GLY A 17 12.89 -14.18 37.49
CA GLY A 17 11.48 -13.90 37.21
C GLY A 17 11.26 -12.44 36.81
N TRP A 18 11.83 -11.50 37.56
CA TRP A 18 11.79 -10.07 37.25
C TRP A 18 12.44 -9.72 35.91
N ARG A 19 13.54 -10.41 35.55
CA ARG A 19 14.21 -10.19 34.27
C ARG A 19 13.34 -10.62 33.09
N ARG A 20 12.62 -11.75 33.21
CA ARG A 20 11.66 -12.22 32.19
C ARG A 20 10.47 -11.29 32.08
N VAL A 21 9.85 -10.90 33.20
CA VAL A 21 8.71 -9.96 33.21
C VAL A 21 9.08 -8.62 32.58
N ARG A 22 10.27 -8.08 32.92
CA ARG A 22 10.79 -6.84 32.32
C ARG A 22 11.01 -6.98 30.82
N LEU A 23 11.51 -8.13 30.36
CA LEU A 23 11.72 -8.39 28.93
C LEU A 23 10.39 -8.43 28.16
N TRP A 24 9.37 -9.10 28.71
CA TRP A 24 8.03 -9.17 28.14
C TRP A 24 7.33 -7.80 28.09
N LEU A 25 7.47 -7.00 29.15
CA LEU A 25 6.96 -5.63 29.18
C LEU A 25 7.61 -4.74 28.10
N LEU A 26 8.93 -4.85 27.93
CA LEU A 26 9.65 -4.11 26.89
C LEU A 26 9.24 -4.57 25.49
N ALA A 27 9.11 -5.88 25.26
CA ALA A 27 8.68 -6.42 23.98
C ALA A 27 7.25 -5.97 23.62
N SER A 28 6.32 -6.01 24.58
CA SER A 28 4.96 -5.52 24.40
C SER A 28 4.93 -4.03 24.05
N LEU A 29 5.71 -3.21 24.74
CA LEU A 29 5.80 -1.78 24.49
C LEU A 29 6.37 -1.47 23.10
N VAL A 30 7.40 -2.20 22.67
CA VAL A 30 8.00 -2.06 21.33
C VAL A 30 6.99 -2.48 20.24
N ILE A 31 6.29 -3.59 20.40
CA ILE A 31 5.28 -4.05 19.45
C ILE A 31 4.15 -3.02 19.34
N MET A 32 3.67 -2.49 20.47
CA MET A 32 2.64 -1.46 20.50
C MET A 32 3.09 -0.18 19.76
N ALA A 33 4.33 0.25 19.95
CA ALA A 33 4.89 1.41 19.26
C ALA A 33 5.00 1.18 17.75
N ILE A 34 5.39 -0.02 17.30
CA ILE A 34 5.45 -0.40 15.88
C ILE A 34 4.04 -0.38 15.27
N CYS A 35 3.04 -0.95 15.96
CA CYS A 35 1.65 -0.93 15.50
C CYS A 35 1.10 0.50 15.37
N LEU A 36 1.40 1.38 16.33
CA LEU A 36 1.02 2.79 16.25
C LEU A 36 1.69 3.46 15.03
N PHE A 37 2.98 3.22 14.83
CA PHE A 37 3.72 3.79 13.70
C PHE A 37 3.16 3.34 12.34
N MET A 38 2.73 2.08 12.23
CA MET A 38 2.04 1.59 11.03
C MET A 38 0.71 2.30 10.80
N MET A 39 -0.05 2.65 11.83
CA MET A 39 -1.29 3.43 11.67
C MET A 39 -1.08 4.89 11.26
N LEU A 40 0.08 5.48 11.60
CA LEU A 40 0.45 6.83 11.16
C LEU A 40 1.01 6.87 9.72
N SER A 41 1.36 5.72 9.16
CA SER A 41 1.76 5.59 7.77
C SER A 41 0.50 5.51 6.90
N GLN A 42 0.11 6.67 6.36
CA GLN A 42 -0.84 7.00 5.29
C GLN A 42 -1.73 5.88 4.68
N PRO A 43 -2.98 6.22 4.31
CA PRO A 43 -3.92 5.26 3.74
C PRO A 43 -3.31 4.60 2.49
N ALA A 44 -3.47 3.29 2.37
CA ALA A 44 -3.29 2.61 1.10
C ALA A 44 -4.16 3.34 0.07
N HIS A 45 -3.54 4.11 -0.82
CA HIS A 45 -4.22 4.81 -1.89
C HIS A 45 -4.79 3.76 -2.85
N ALA A 46 -6.01 3.30 -2.57
CA ALA A 46 -6.90 2.79 -3.59
C ALA A 46 -6.92 3.83 -4.72
N ALA A 47 -6.73 3.35 -5.96
CA ALA A 47 -6.65 4.11 -7.22
C ALA A 47 -6.97 5.60 -7.07
N THR A 48 -5.95 6.46 -7.12
CA THR A 48 -6.15 7.91 -6.97
C THR A 48 -6.91 8.44 -8.17
N CYS A 49 -8.23 8.47 -8.05
CA CYS A 49 -9.12 9.03 -9.04
C CYS A 49 -8.92 10.55 -9.04
N VAL A 50 -8.76 11.10 -10.23
CA VAL A 50 -8.57 12.54 -10.44
C VAL A 50 -9.64 13.02 -11.42
N PRO A 51 -9.93 14.34 -11.48
CA PRO A 51 -10.87 14.86 -12.47
C PRO A 51 -10.49 14.44 -13.89
N LEU A 52 -11.47 13.94 -14.65
CA LEU A 52 -11.22 13.30 -15.95
C LEU A 52 -10.52 14.24 -16.94
N GLN A 53 -10.99 15.49 -17.07
CA GLN A 53 -10.46 16.43 -18.06
C GLN A 53 -8.99 16.81 -17.81
N PRO A 54 -8.58 17.27 -16.62
CA PRO A 54 -7.17 17.51 -16.30
C PRO A 54 -6.27 16.29 -16.51
N MET A 55 -6.80 15.09 -16.28
CA MET A 55 -6.07 13.85 -16.46
C MET A 55 -5.82 13.55 -17.94
N LEU A 56 -6.86 13.63 -18.78
CA LEU A 56 -6.71 13.48 -20.23
C LEU A 56 -5.76 14.54 -20.80
N ASP A 57 -5.86 15.79 -20.33
CA ASP A 57 -4.93 16.86 -20.69
C ASP A 57 -3.48 16.52 -20.36
N GLN A 58 -3.23 15.91 -19.19
CA GLN A 58 -1.89 15.47 -18.81
C GLN A 58 -1.39 14.31 -19.65
N LEU A 59 -2.25 13.34 -19.97
CA LEU A 59 -1.92 12.22 -20.85
C LEU A 59 -1.52 12.69 -22.25
N VAL A 60 -2.29 13.64 -22.81
CA VAL A 60 -1.97 14.27 -24.10
C VAL A 60 -0.67 15.08 -24.01
N LYS A 61 -0.51 15.96 -23.01
CA LYS A 61 0.63 16.88 -22.95
C LYS A 61 1.96 16.23 -22.59
N ARG A 62 1.95 15.21 -21.70
CA ARG A 62 3.19 14.57 -21.22
C ARG A 62 3.55 13.32 -22.00
N TYR A 63 2.55 12.49 -22.31
CA TYR A 63 2.76 11.18 -22.88
C TYR A 63 2.35 11.10 -24.36
N HIS A 64 1.78 12.17 -24.91
CA HIS A 64 1.22 12.18 -26.27
C HIS A 64 0.21 11.04 -26.48
N GLU A 65 -0.49 10.68 -25.40
CA GLU A 65 -1.52 9.66 -25.46
C GLU A 65 -2.84 10.26 -25.93
N PHE A 66 -3.54 9.53 -26.79
CA PHE A 66 -4.86 9.86 -27.29
C PHE A 66 -5.82 8.69 -27.08
N ILE A 67 -7.11 8.99 -27.05
CA ILE A 67 -8.15 7.98 -26.82
C ILE A 67 -8.24 7.06 -28.04
N VAL A 68 -8.05 5.76 -27.83
CA VAL A 68 -8.14 4.73 -28.88
C VAL A 68 -9.41 3.90 -28.75
N VAL A 69 -9.90 3.68 -27.52
CA VAL A 69 -11.12 2.91 -27.26
C VAL A 69 -11.90 3.55 -26.14
N THR A 70 -13.22 3.61 -26.28
CA THR A 70 -14.15 3.91 -25.20
C THR A 70 -15.20 2.81 -25.11
N GLY A 71 -15.65 2.54 -23.89
CA GLY A 71 -16.66 1.52 -23.63
C GLY A 71 -17.30 1.70 -22.26
N ASN A 72 -18.20 0.79 -21.91
CA ASN A 72 -18.82 0.75 -20.59
C ASN A 72 -18.36 -0.52 -19.87
N ALA A 73 -18.01 -0.38 -18.59
CA ALA A 73 -17.69 -1.47 -17.69
C ALA A 73 -18.66 -1.39 -16.51
N GLY A 74 -19.82 -2.05 -16.65
CA GLY A 74 -20.94 -1.88 -15.73
C GLY A 74 -21.49 -0.45 -15.81
N ASP A 75 -21.55 0.24 -14.66
CA ASP A 75 -22.04 1.62 -14.54
C ASP A 75 -20.97 2.68 -14.80
N GLN A 76 -19.73 2.28 -15.10
CA GLN A 76 -18.60 3.18 -15.35
C GLN A 76 -18.20 3.20 -16.82
N HIS A 77 -17.63 4.31 -17.27
CA HIS A 77 -17.05 4.47 -18.60
C HIS A 77 -15.58 4.05 -18.60
N MET A 78 -15.25 3.06 -19.41
CA MET A 78 -13.87 2.67 -19.67
C MET A 78 -13.30 3.51 -20.80
N ILE A 79 -12.11 4.07 -20.61
CA ILE A 79 -11.39 4.85 -21.62
C ILE A 79 -9.98 4.27 -21.73
N VAL A 80 -9.58 3.88 -22.93
CA VAL A 80 -8.22 3.42 -23.21
C VAL A 80 -7.52 4.50 -24.03
N THR A 81 -6.37 4.93 -23.55
CA THR A 81 -5.48 5.85 -24.24
C THR A 81 -4.21 5.12 -24.68
N MET A 82 -3.64 5.55 -25.79
CA MET A 82 -2.38 5.02 -26.31
C MET A 82 -1.54 6.14 -26.91
N SER A 83 -0.21 6.04 -26.84
CA SER A 83 0.73 6.93 -27.53
C SER A 83 1.36 6.23 -28.72
N ASP A 84 1.90 7.02 -29.65
CA ASP A 84 2.70 6.50 -30.77
C ASP A 84 3.98 5.79 -30.31
N ALA A 85 4.46 6.12 -29.09
CA ALA A 85 5.59 5.44 -28.45
C ALA A 85 5.22 4.05 -27.90
N GLY A 86 3.93 3.67 -27.93
CA GLY A 86 3.44 2.39 -27.46
C GLY A 86 3.12 2.36 -25.96
N THR A 87 3.06 3.50 -25.28
CA THR A 87 2.49 3.56 -23.92
C THR A 87 0.98 3.50 -24.00
N PHE A 88 0.33 2.88 -23.01
CA PHE A 88 -1.12 2.87 -22.91
C PHE A 88 -1.59 3.01 -21.48
N THR A 89 -2.76 3.62 -21.32
CA THR A 89 -3.43 3.77 -20.04
C THR A 89 -4.90 3.36 -20.17
N VAL A 90 -5.41 2.61 -19.20
CA VAL A 90 -6.83 2.26 -19.09
C VAL A 90 -7.40 2.96 -17.88
N LEU A 91 -8.49 3.68 -18.12
CA LEU A 91 -9.20 4.52 -17.16
C LEU A 91 -10.60 3.98 -16.94
N LEU A 92 -11.07 4.02 -15.69
CA LEU A 92 -12.50 3.95 -15.38
C LEU A 92 -12.98 5.32 -14.92
N SER A 93 -14.11 5.76 -15.46
CA SER A 93 -14.67 7.08 -15.25
C SER A 93 -16.14 7.00 -14.83
N ASP A 94 -16.52 7.85 -13.87
CA ASP A 94 -17.93 8.08 -13.49
C ASP A 94 -18.55 9.27 -14.25
N GLY A 95 -17.83 9.81 -15.25
CA GLY A 95 -18.19 11.01 -16.01
C GLY A 95 -17.64 12.31 -15.42
N LYS A 96 -17.18 12.32 -14.16
CA LYS A 96 -16.54 13.50 -13.52
C LYS A 96 -15.08 13.23 -13.18
N GLN A 97 -14.82 12.06 -12.63
CA GLN A 97 -13.50 11.59 -12.20
C GLN A 97 -13.11 10.37 -13.00
N ALA A 98 -11.82 10.16 -13.15
CA ALA A 98 -11.25 8.98 -13.77
C ALA A 98 -10.13 8.42 -12.89
N CYS A 99 -10.06 7.10 -12.83
CA CYS A 99 -9.06 6.36 -12.08
C CYS A 99 -8.23 5.53 -13.05
N ILE A 100 -6.91 5.56 -12.93
CA ILE A 100 -6.04 4.62 -13.64
C ILE A 100 -6.26 3.24 -13.04
N ILE A 101 -6.71 2.29 -13.85
CA ILE A 101 -6.83 0.89 -13.44
C ILE A 101 -5.72 0.02 -14.02
N LEU A 102 -5.14 0.44 -15.15
CA LEU A 102 -4.01 -0.22 -15.78
C LEU A 102 -3.19 0.84 -16.54
N ALA A 103 -1.87 0.73 -16.48
CA ALA A 103 -0.96 1.49 -17.31
C ALA A 103 0.20 0.59 -17.71
N GLY A 104 0.73 0.78 -18.91
CA GLY A 104 1.80 -0.06 -19.42
C GLY A 104 2.49 0.54 -20.62
N GLU A 105 3.57 -0.13 -21.02
CA GLU A 105 4.29 0.12 -22.25
C GLU A 105 4.21 -1.12 -23.11
N LYS A 106 4.25 -0.94 -24.43
CA LYS A 106 4.27 -2.03 -25.40
C LYS A 106 5.41 -2.98 -25.05
N ALA A 107 5.08 -4.18 -24.55
CA ALA A 107 6.06 -5.21 -24.32
C ALA A 107 6.67 -5.63 -25.67
N ALA A 108 7.96 -5.96 -25.70
CA ALA A 108 8.68 -6.40 -26.91
C ALA A 108 8.09 -7.68 -27.57
N LEU A 109 7.07 -8.29 -26.97
CA LEU A 109 6.36 -9.48 -27.45
C LEU A 109 4.98 -9.16 -28.07
N ASP A 110 4.63 -7.89 -28.23
CA ASP A 110 3.38 -7.44 -28.86
C ASP A 110 3.46 -7.48 -30.40
N ASN A 111 3.94 -8.62 -30.92
CA ASN A 111 4.02 -8.98 -32.34
C ASN A 111 3.00 -10.08 -32.61
N GLY A 112 1.72 -9.69 -32.63
CA GLY A 112 0.52 -10.53 -32.78
C GLY A 112 0.71 -11.92 -33.39
N ILE A 113 0.15 -12.92 -32.71
CA ILE A 113 -0.36 -14.14 -33.35
C ILE A 113 -1.77 -13.92 -33.86
#